data_AF-A0A350LTB2-F1
#
_entry.id   AF-A0A350LTB2-F1
#
_cell.length_a   1.000
_cell.length_b   1.000
_cell.length_c   1.000
_cell.angle_alpha   90.00
_cell.angle_beta   90.00
_cell.angle_gamma   90.00
#
_symmetry.space_group_name_H-M   'P 1'
#
loop_
_entity.id
_entity.type
_entity.pdbx_description
1 polymer ?
#
loop_
_entity_poly.entity_id
_entity_poly.type
_entity_poly.pdbx_seq_one_letter_code
_entity_poly.pdbx_strand_id
1 'polypeptide(L)'
;MKKFLMAASAGILTGAVVTTQVAAPLLAQEAETTSNVYEQLDLFGDIFERIRAQYVEEVETKDLIEAAINGMLTSLDPHSSYLSPDDAENMQVQTRGEFGGL
;
A
#
# COMPACT_ATOMS: atom_id res chain seq x y z
N MET A 1 54.90 12.03 -4.68
CA MET A 1 54.01 11.37 -5.67
C MET A 1 53.47 10.01 -5.21
N LYS A 2 54.31 9.06 -4.74
CA LYS A 2 53.85 7.71 -4.33
C LYS A 2 52.79 7.65 -3.20
N LYS A 3 52.84 8.57 -2.24
CA LYS A 3 51.89 8.64 -1.11
C LYS A 3 50.45 8.97 -1.54
N PHE A 4 50.28 9.79 -2.57
CA PHE A 4 48.98 10.14 -3.12
C PHE A 4 48.35 8.98 -3.90
N LEU A 5 49.17 8.20 -4.62
CA LEU A 5 48.72 6.99 -5.32
C LEU A 5 48.25 5.89 -4.35
N MET A 6 48.91 5.74 -3.20
CA MET A 6 48.46 4.82 -2.15
C MET A 6 47.16 5.27 -1.48
N ALA A 7 46.99 6.56 -1.20
CA ALA A 7 45.75 7.08 -0.62
C ALA A 7 44.55 6.92 -1.57
N ALA A 8 44.77 7.16 -2.87
CA ALA A 8 43.72 7.01 -3.89
C ALA A 8 43.28 5.54 -4.06
N SER A 9 44.23 4.60 -4.10
CA SER A 9 43.92 3.17 -4.19
C SER A 9 43.21 2.64 -2.94
N ALA A 10 43.61 3.08 -1.75
CA ALA A 10 42.92 2.73 -0.51
C ALA A 10 41.46 3.25 -0.49
N GLY A 11 41.22 4.47 -0.96
CA GLY A 11 39.87 5.06 -1.04
C GLY A 11 38.96 4.35 -2.05
N ILE A 12 39.49 3.91 -3.20
CA ILE A 12 38.73 3.13 -4.18
C ILE A 12 38.37 1.76 -3.61
N LEU A 13 39.31 1.10 -2.91
CA LEU A 13 39.06 -0.20 -2.29
C LEU A 13 38.02 -0.11 -1.17
N THR A 14 38.13 0.87 -0.28
CA THR A 14 37.11 1.06 0.77
C THR A 14 35.76 1.45 0.18
N GLY A 15 35.73 2.29 -0.85
CA GLY A 15 34.51 2.62 -1.59
C GLY A 15 33.85 1.38 -2.19
N ALA A 16 34.61 0.53 -2.89
CA ALA A 16 34.10 -0.71 -3.48
C ALA A 16 33.61 -1.71 -2.42
N VAL A 17 34.28 -1.80 -1.27
CA VAL A 17 33.84 -2.67 -0.16
C VAL A 17 32.56 -2.13 0.48
N VAL A 18 32.44 -0.82 0.69
CA VAL A 18 31.22 -0.21 1.25
C VAL A 18 30.04 -0.35 0.29
N THR A 19 30.23 -0.15 -1.01
CA THR A 19 29.13 -0.29 -1.99
C THR A 19 28.66 -1.74 -2.09
N THR A 20 29.58 -2.71 -2.12
CA THR A 20 29.21 -4.14 -2.24
C THR A 20 28.64 -4.72 -0.95
N GLN A 21 29.16 -4.34 0.22
CA GLN A 21 28.75 -4.96 1.48
C GLN A 21 27.65 -4.20 2.23
N VAL A 22 27.39 -2.94 1.88
CA VAL A 22 26.37 -2.12 2.54
C VAL A 22 25.30 -1.66 1.56
N ALA A 23 25.69 -1.00 0.46
CA ALA A 23 24.68 -0.47 -0.47
C ALA A 23 23.94 -1.57 -1.23
N ALA A 24 24.62 -2.62 -1.71
CA ALA A 24 23.96 -3.68 -2.47
C ALA A 24 22.94 -4.49 -1.65
N PRO A 25 23.23 -4.91 -0.40
CA PRO A 25 22.22 -5.58 0.43
C PRO A 25 21.01 -4.69 0.78
N LEU A 26 21.23 -3.39 1.02
CA LEU A 26 20.14 -2.45 1.30
C LEU A 26 19.20 -2.31 0.09
N LEU A 27 19.76 -2.16 -1.12
CA LEU A 27 18.98 -2.10 -2.35
C LEU A 27 18.22 -3.41 -2.62
N ALA A 28 18.85 -4.56 -2.33
CA ALA A 28 18.20 -5.86 -2.48
C ALA A 28 17.03 -6.04 -1.51
N GLN A 29 17.18 -5.60 -0.25
CA GLN A 29 16.13 -5.69 0.77
C GLN A 29 14.92 -4.81 0.44
N GLU A 30 15.15 -3.60 -0.11
CA GLU A 30 14.09 -2.72 -0.56
C GLU A 30 13.36 -3.28 -1.81
N ALA A 31 14.11 -3.87 -2.75
CA ALA A 31 13.54 -4.55 -3.90
C ALA A 31 12.70 -5.78 -3.51
N GLU A 32 13.14 -6.58 -2.52
CA GLU A 32 12.38 -7.72 -2.00
C GLU A 32 11.07 -7.26 -1.34
N THR A 33 11.15 -6.23 -0.47
CA THR A 33 9.98 -5.69 0.24
C THR A 33 8.94 -5.13 -0.74
N THR A 34 9.39 -4.38 -1.75
CA THR A 34 8.49 -3.84 -2.77
C THR A 34 7.87 -4.94 -3.64
N SER A 35 8.66 -5.94 -4.05
CA SER A 35 8.14 -7.11 -4.78
C SER A 35 7.05 -7.84 -3.99
N ASN A 36 7.24 -8.00 -2.68
CA ASN A 36 6.28 -8.68 -1.81
C ASN A 36 4.95 -7.91 -1.67
N VAL A 37 4.98 -6.56 -1.71
CA VAL A 37 3.75 -5.75 -1.70
C VAL A 37 2.97 -5.92 -3.01
N TYR A 38 3.63 -5.85 -4.16
CA TYR A 38 2.94 -6.00 -5.44
C TYR A 38 2.34 -7.40 -5.62
N GLU A 39 3.03 -8.45 -5.18
CA GLU A 39 2.49 -9.82 -5.19
C GLU A 39 1.21 -9.96 -4.34
N GLN A 40 1.15 -9.29 -3.18
CA GLN A 40 -0.06 -9.26 -2.35
C GLN A 40 -1.20 -8.47 -3.00
N LEU A 41 -0.89 -7.38 -3.71
CA LEU A 41 -1.88 -6.61 -4.45
C LEU A 41 -2.42 -7.39 -5.66
N ASP A 42 -1.57 -8.16 -6.34
CA ASP A 42 -1.99 -9.05 -7.42
C ASP A 42 -2.94 -10.14 -6.89
N LEU A 43 -2.59 -10.79 -5.77
CA LEU A 43 -3.47 -11.76 -5.12
C LEU A 43 -4.82 -11.14 -4.72
N PHE A 44 -4.81 -9.93 -4.16
CA PHE A 44 -6.04 -9.22 -3.83
C PHE A 44 -6.88 -8.96 -5.09
N GLY A 45 -6.26 -8.49 -6.18
CA GLY A 45 -6.90 -8.26 -7.46
C GLY A 45 -7.51 -9.51 -8.07
N ASP A 46 -6.79 -10.64 -8.02
CA ASP A 46 -7.26 -11.93 -8.52
C ASP A 46 -8.52 -12.41 -7.76
N ILE A 47 -8.53 -12.28 -6.44
CA ILE A 47 -9.69 -12.64 -5.62
C ILE A 47 -10.87 -11.70 -5.88
N PHE A 48 -10.61 -10.39 -5.99
CA PHE A 48 -11.61 -9.40 -6.33
C PHE A 48 -12.27 -9.71 -7.67
N GLU A 49 -11.48 -9.98 -8.72
CA GLU A 49 -11.97 -10.32 -10.05
C GLU A 49 -12.79 -11.61 -10.03
N ARG A 50 -12.30 -12.61 -9.30
CA ARG A 50 -12.98 -13.90 -9.16
C ARG A 50 -14.36 -13.74 -8.55
N ILE A 51 -14.50 -12.94 -7.50
CA ILE A 51 -15.80 -12.66 -6.88
C ILE A 51 -16.70 -11.96 -7.90
N ARG A 52 -16.24 -10.86 -8.49
CA ARG A 52 -17.05 -10.08 -9.44
C ARG A 52 -17.53 -10.91 -10.64
N ALA A 53 -16.69 -11.80 -11.17
CA ALA A 53 -16.98 -12.55 -12.38
C ALA A 53 -17.68 -13.91 -12.16
N GLN A 54 -17.51 -14.52 -10.98
CA GLN A 54 -17.92 -15.91 -10.73
C GLN A 54 -18.88 -16.07 -9.55
N TYR A 55 -19.20 -15.00 -8.82
CA TYR A 55 -20.17 -15.11 -7.74
C TYR A 55 -21.58 -15.39 -8.28
N VAL A 56 -22.39 -16.05 -7.46
CA VAL A 56 -23.74 -16.53 -7.85
C VAL A 56 -24.72 -15.39 -8.11
N GLU A 57 -24.49 -14.26 -7.45
CA GLU A 57 -25.28 -13.03 -7.56
C GLU A 57 -24.41 -11.92 -8.15
N GLU A 58 -25.05 -10.96 -8.81
CA GLU A 58 -24.37 -9.77 -9.30
C GLU A 58 -23.90 -8.93 -8.11
N VAL A 59 -22.62 -8.54 -8.14
CA VAL A 59 -21.99 -7.76 -7.07
C VAL A 59 -21.53 -6.44 -7.64
N GLU A 60 -21.99 -5.34 -7.05
CA GLU A 60 -21.53 -4.01 -7.40
C GLU A 60 -20.07 -3.80 -7.00
N THR A 61 -19.27 -3.32 -7.94
CA THR A 61 -17.82 -3.12 -7.72
C THR A 61 -17.56 -2.11 -6.61
N LYS A 62 -18.37 -1.05 -6.52
CA LYS A 62 -18.29 -0.04 -5.45
C LYS A 62 -18.44 -0.70 -4.08
N ASP A 63 -19.50 -1.49 -3.91
CA ASP A 63 -19.82 -2.13 -2.63
C ASP A 63 -18.74 -3.12 -2.21
N LEU A 64 -18.16 -3.88 -3.15
CA LEU A 64 -17.09 -4.84 -2.87
C LEU A 64 -15.79 -4.14 -2.42
N ILE A 65 -15.46 -2.99 -3.03
CA ILE A 65 -14.30 -2.18 -2.63
C ILE A 65 -14.53 -1.57 -1.26
N GLU A 66 -15.69 -0.96 -1.01
CA GLU A 66 -16.01 -0.34 0.29
C GLU A 66 -16.04 -1.40 1.41
N ALA A 67 -16.55 -2.60 1.13
CA ALA A 67 -16.49 -3.73 2.05
C ALA A 67 -15.05 -4.16 2.36
N ALA A 68 -14.17 -4.23 1.35
CA ALA A 68 -12.76 -4.55 1.55
C ALA A 68 -12.04 -3.49 2.42
N ILE A 69 -12.28 -2.19 2.16
CA ILE A 69 -11.73 -1.10 2.97
C ILE A 69 -12.20 -1.22 4.42
N ASN A 70 -13.51 -1.39 4.64
CA ASN A 70 -14.06 -1.52 5.98
C ASN A 70 -13.54 -2.76 6.72
N GLY A 71 -13.36 -3.89 6.01
CA GLY A 71 -12.74 -5.09 6.56
C GLY A 71 -11.30 -4.86 7.02
N MET A 72 -10.49 -4.18 6.20
CA MET A 72 -9.11 -3.80 6.57
C MET A 72 -9.07 -2.88 7.79
N LEU A 73 -9.92 -1.86 7.83
CA LEU A 73 -9.96 -0.90 8.95
C LEU A 73 -10.44 -1.56 10.25
N THR A 74 -11.49 -2.38 10.18
CA THR A 74 -11.99 -3.13 11.35
C THR A 74 -10.95 -4.12 11.89
N SER A 75 -10.12 -4.68 11.00
CA SER A 75 -9.02 -5.57 11.41
C SER A 75 -7.90 -4.83 12.16
N LEU A 76 -7.77 -3.51 11.96
CA LEU A 76 -6.78 -2.68 12.63
C LEU A 76 -7.23 -2.29 14.03
N ASP A 77 -8.46 -1.80 14.16
CA ASP A 77 -9.07 -1.41 15.45
C ASP A 77 -10.60 -1.28 15.32
N PRO A 78 -11.40 -1.60 16.36
CA PRO A 78 -12.87 -1.52 16.31
C PRO A 78 -13.46 -0.12 16.09
N HIS A 79 -12.66 0.93 16.25
CA HIS A 79 -13.11 2.32 16.05
C HIS A 79 -12.65 2.90 14.70
N SER A 80 -11.92 2.13 13.89
CA SER A 80 -11.52 2.55 12.55
C SER A 80 -12.60 2.21 11.53
N SER A 81 -13.13 3.22 10.84
CA SER A 81 -14.18 3.06 9.82
C SER A 81 -13.92 3.95 8.61
N TYR A 82 -14.35 3.50 7.43
CA TYR A 82 -14.36 4.33 6.22
C TYR A 82 -15.69 5.08 6.13
N LEU A 83 -15.61 6.40 5.89
CA LEU A 83 -16.79 7.23 5.64
C LEU A 83 -16.93 7.42 4.13
N SER A 84 -17.92 6.75 3.53
CA SER A 84 -18.20 6.90 2.09
C SER A 84 -18.66 8.33 1.78
N PRO A 85 -18.53 8.81 0.52
CA PRO A 85 -19.04 10.11 0.12
C PRO A 85 -20.53 10.29 0.43
N ASP A 86 -21.33 9.25 0.19
CA ASP A 86 -22.77 9.26 0.42
C ASP A 86 -23.08 9.36 1.93
N ASP A 87 -22.36 8.63 2.78
CA ASP A 87 -22.49 8.73 4.23
C ASP A 87 -22.03 10.09 4.76
N ALA A 88 -20.97 10.65 4.17
CA ALA A 88 -20.50 11.98 4.52
C ALA A 88 -21.52 13.06 4.16
N GLU A 89 -22.21 12.92 3.04
CA GLU A 89 -23.31 13.81 2.64
C GLU A 89 -24.50 13.66 3.61
N ASN A 90 -24.93 12.43 3.89
CA ASN A 90 -26.01 12.14 4.84
C ASN A 90 -25.71 12.68 6.24
N MET A 91 -24.46 12.57 6.70
CA MET A 91 -24.03 13.12 7.98
C MET A 91 -24.09 14.66 7.98
N GLN A 92 -23.70 15.31 6.88
CA GLN A 92 -23.81 16.76 6.75
C GLN A 92 -25.26 17.23 6.74
N VAL A 93 -26.16 16.54 6.03
CA VAL A 93 -27.59 16.83 6.00
C VAL A 93 -28.18 16.74 7.41
N GLN A 94 -27.91 15.64 8.12
CA GLN A 94 -28.32 15.45 9.52
C GLN A 94 -27.77 16.54 10.44
N THR A 95 -26.50 16.92 10.27
CA THR A 95 -25.83 17.94 11.10
C THR A 95 -26.39 19.35 10.85
N ARG A 96 -26.73 19.67 9.60
CA ARG A 96 -27.31 20.97 9.22
C ARG A 96 -28.80 21.07 9.56
N GLY A 97 -29.45 19.96 9.88
CA GLY A 97 -30.88 19.92 10.19
C GLY A 97 -31.78 20.14 8.96
N GLU A 98 -31.23 20.03 7.75
CA GLU A 98 -32.00 20.10 6.51
C GLU A 98 -32.66 18.74 6.25
N PHE A 99 -33.66 18.37 7.05
CA PHE A 99 -34.60 17.33 6.63
C PHE A 99 -35.35 17.88 5.41
N GLY A 100 -34.85 17.58 4.21
CA GLY A 100 -35.62 17.70 2.98
C GLY A 100 -36.81 16.77 3.07
N GLY A 101 -37.95 17.31 3.54
CA GLY A 101 -39.18 16.54 3.68
C GLY A 101 -39.64 16.02 2.32
N LEU A 102 -39.81 14.69 2.25
CA LEU A 102 -40.48 13.83 1.25
C LEU A 102 -40.41 14.28 -0.23
#